data_AF-A0A084VNH9-F1
#
_entry.id   AF-A0A084VNH9-F1
#
_cell.length_a   1.000
_cell.length_b   1.000
_cell.length_c   1.000
_cell.angle_alpha   90.00
_cell.angle_beta   90.00
_cell.angle_gamma   90.00
#
_symmetry.space_group_name_H-M   'P 1'
#
loop_
_entity.id
_entity.type
_entity.pdbx_description
1 polymer ?
#
loop_
_entity_poly.entity_id
_entity_poly.type
_entity_poly.pdbx_seq_one_letter_code
_entity_poly.pdbx_strand_id
1 'polypeptide(L)'
;MLFCAKIYCLAFLFTSSGQYAHYVFNSIDLDRNGSLSFEEFVANLSILLRGTVDEKLQWTFSLYDINGDGCITKEEMKEIVTAIYELMGKVPEGCEEEQAIKEKVERLFEKMDRNCDGMITLDEFIECCTKDESIRRSIAVFDTIF
;
A
#
# COMPACT_ATOMS: atom_id res chain seq x y z
N MET A 1 -23.66 5.25 13.41
CA MET A 1 -22.88 6.49 13.66
C MET A 1 -21.36 6.29 13.64
N LEU A 2 -20.80 5.16 14.11
CA LEU A 2 -19.34 4.89 14.02
C LEU A 2 -18.78 4.78 12.59
N PHE A 3 -19.59 4.36 11.61
CA PHE A 3 -19.17 4.22 10.20
C PHE A 3 -18.80 5.58 9.57
N CYS A 4 -19.62 6.63 9.77
CA CYS A 4 -19.33 7.95 9.23
C CYS A 4 -18.09 8.58 9.85
N ALA A 5 -17.82 8.35 11.13
CA ALA A 5 -16.64 8.91 11.81
C ALA A 5 -15.33 8.32 11.28
N LYS A 6 -15.29 7.00 10.98
CA LYS A 6 -14.14 6.37 10.32
C LYS A 6 -13.93 6.87 8.89
N ILE A 7 -15.02 6.98 8.11
CA ILE A 7 -14.97 7.49 6.74
C ILE A 7 -14.50 8.96 6.71
N TYR A 8 -14.95 9.78 7.67
CA TYR A 8 -14.50 11.16 7.81
C TYR A 8 -13.03 11.25 8.24
N CYS A 9 -12.54 10.39 9.15
CA CYS A 9 -11.11 10.34 9.50
C CYS A 9 -10.24 9.92 8.32
N LEU A 10 -10.66 8.90 7.55
CA LEU A 10 -9.98 8.49 6.33
C LEU A 10 -9.96 9.63 5.31
N ALA A 11 -11.11 10.26 5.02
CA ALA A 11 -11.19 11.42 4.14
C ALA A 11 -10.35 12.61 4.63
N PHE A 12 -10.28 12.84 5.94
CA PHE A 12 -9.50 13.94 6.54
C PHE A 12 -7.99 13.65 6.51
N LEU A 13 -7.58 12.40 6.72
CA LEU A 13 -6.19 11.94 6.51
C LEU A 13 -5.80 12.03 5.03
N PHE A 14 -6.71 11.74 4.09
CA PHE A 14 -6.49 11.92 2.65
C PHE A 14 -6.34 13.39 2.23
N THR A 15 -6.93 14.34 2.96
CA THR A 15 -6.78 15.77 2.68
C THR A 15 -5.49 16.38 3.24
N SER A 16 -4.81 15.71 4.18
CA SER A 16 -3.48 16.12 4.65
C SER A 16 -2.42 15.70 3.63
N SER A 17 -2.16 16.62 2.70
CA SER A 17 -1.01 16.68 1.77
C SER A 17 0.20 15.82 2.13
N GLY A 18 0.19 14.55 1.71
CA GLY A 18 1.33 13.63 1.75
C GLY A 18 1.33 12.78 0.49
N GLN A 19 2.52 12.41 -0.02
CA GLN A 19 2.64 11.60 -1.25
C GLN A 19 1.81 10.31 -1.18
N TYR A 20 1.64 9.77 0.04
CA TYR A 20 0.82 8.60 0.30
C TYR A 20 -0.66 8.78 -0.04
N ALA A 21 -1.24 9.95 0.25
CA ALA A 21 -2.63 10.22 -0.10
C ALA A 21 -2.84 10.21 -1.62
N HIS A 22 -1.83 10.61 -2.39
CA HIS A 22 -1.86 10.55 -3.85
C HIS A 22 -1.85 9.10 -4.37
N TYR A 23 -1.01 8.24 -3.79
CA TYR A 23 -0.98 6.81 -4.16
C TYR A 23 -2.30 6.11 -3.82
N VAL A 24 -2.86 6.37 -2.65
CA VAL A 24 -4.15 5.78 -2.27
C VAL A 24 -5.27 6.33 -3.16
N PHE A 25 -5.28 7.63 -3.46
CA PHE A 25 -6.23 8.20 -4.39
C PHE A 25 -6.17 7.51 -5.76
N ASN A 26 -4.96 7.34 -6.30
CA ASN A 26 -4.74 6.65 -7.58
C ASN A 26 -5.13 5.17 -7.54
N SER A 27 -5.02 4.51 -6.38
CA SER A 27 -5.47 3.11 -6.22
C SER A 27 -7.00 2.96 -6.18
N ILE A 28 -7.73 4.02 -5.83
CA ILE A 28 -9.19 4.02 -5.76
C ILE A 28 -9.80 4.55 -7.08
N ASP A 29 -9.11 5.47 -7.76
CA ASP A 29 -9.47 6.02 -9.08
C ASP A 29 -9.20 4.98 -10.18
N LEU A 30 -10.16 4.08 -10.38
CA LEU A 30 -10.02 2.95 -11.29
C LEU A 30 -10.05 3.40 -12.76
N ASP A 31 -10.75 4.49 -13.06
CA ASP A 31 -10.81 5.05 -14.41
C ASP A 31 -9.71 6.08 -14.70
N ARG A 32 -8.83 6.36 -13.72
CA ARG A 32 -7.69 7.28 -13.80
C ARG A 32 -8.08 8.64 -14.37
N ASN A 33 -9.29 9.11 -14.05
CA ASN A 33 -9.80 10.38 -14.56
C ASN A 33 -9.37 11.57 -13.68
N GLY A 34 -8.66 11.31 -12.57
CA GLY A 34 -8.22 12.29 -11.59
C GLY A 34 -9.32 12.75 -10.62
N SER A 35 -10.44 12.03 -10.53
CA SER A 35 -11.64 12.35 -9.76
C SER A 35 -12.33 11.10 -9.23
N LEU A 36 -12.40 10.97 -7.90
CA LEU A 36 -13.11 9.85 -7.28
C LEU A 36 -14.62 9.99 -7.39
N SER A 37 -15.28 9.07 -8.09
CA SER A 37 -16.72 8.95 -8.04
C SER A 37 -17.17 8.35 -6.69
N PHE A 38 -18.40 8.68 -6.28
CA PHE A 38 -18.96 8.12 -5.04
C PHE A 38 -19.05 6.59 -5.10
N GLU A 39 -19.29 6.03 -6.29
CA GLU A 39 -19.39 4.59 -6.51
C GLU A 39 -18.04 3.90 -6.30
N GLU A 40 -16.95 4.43 -6.87
CA GLU A 40 -15.59 3.91 -6.67
C GLU A 40 -15.14 4.02 -5.22
N PHE A 41 -15.45 5.14 -4.57
CA PHE A 41 -15.13 5.36 -3.17
C PHE A 41 -15.85 4.35 -2.26
N VAL A 42 -17.16 4.14 -2.47
CA VAL A 42 -17.95 3.20 -1.66
C VAL A 42 -17.58 1.74 -1.95
N ALA A 43 -17.28 1.40 -3.20
CA ALA A 43 -16.85 0.05 -3.57
C ALA A 43 -15.52 -0.32 -2.90
N ASN A 44 -14.50 0.52 -3.01
CA ASN A 44 -13.20 0.30 -2.37
C ASN A 44 -13.29 0.30 -0.84
N LEU A 45 -14.09 1.22 -0.26
CA LEU A 45 -14.33 1.20 1.20
C LEU A 45 -15.05 -0.05 1.67
N SER A 46 -15.95 -0.63 0.86
CA SER A 46 -16.64 -1.87 1.21
C SER A 46 -15.65 -3.04 1.28
N ILE A 47 -14.67 -3.08 0.39
CA ILE A 47 -13.57 -4.05 0.39
C ILE A 47 -12.66 -3.83 1.61
N LEU A 48 -12.24 -2.60 1.88
CA LEU A 48 -11.42 -2.26 3.05
C LEU A 48 -12.08 -2.65 4.38
N LEU A 49 -13.37 -2.32 4.54
CA LEU A 49 -14.09 -2.48 5.81
C LEU A 49 -14.70 -3.88 6.00
N ARG A 50 -15.13 -4.54 4.93
CA ARG A 50 -15.88 -5.82 4.98
C ARG A 50 -15.40 -6.87 3.98
N GLY A 51 -14.43 -6.56 3.14
CA GLY A 51 -13.86 -7.50 2.19
C GLY A 51 -13.18 -8.67 2.87
N THR A 52 -13.12 -9.77 2.13
CA THR A 52 -12.37 -10.97 2.51
C THR A 52 -10.88 -10.68 2.55
N VAL A 53 -10.09 -11.58 3.18
CA VAL A 53 -8.64 -11.43 3.24
C VAL A 53 -8.03 -11.35 1.84
N ASP A 54 -8.61 -12.07 0.88
CA ASP A 54 -8.18 -12.10 -0.53
C ASP A 54 -8.42 -10.76 -1.22
N GLU A 55 -9.62 -10.19 -1.11
CA GLU A 55 -9.93 -8.87 -1.67
C GLU A 55 -9.07 -7.76 -1.04
N LYS A 56 -8.76 -7.88 0.26
CA LYS A 56 -7.84 -6.94 0.93
C LYS A 56 -6.42 -7.07 0.41
N LEU A 57 -5.91 -8.28 0.24
CA LEU A 57 -4.58 -8.53 -0.34
C LEU A 57 -4.50 -7.97 -1.76
N GLN A 58 -5.55 -8.15 -2.56
CA GLN A 58 -5.61 -7.63 -3.92
C GLN A 58 -5.65 -6.10 -3.96
N TRP A 59 -6.40 -5.48 -3.04
CA TRP A 59 -6.41 -4.02 -2.88
C TRP A 59 -5.04 -3.51 -2.41
N THR A 60 -4.42 -4.15 -1.42
CA THR A 60 -3.06 -3.82 -0.97
C THR A 60 -2.07 -3.96 -2.13
N PHE A 61 -2.16 -5.01 -2.94
CA PHE A 61 -1.31 -5.17 -4.12
C PHE A 61 -1.47 -3.98 -5.09
N SER A 62 -2.71 -3.59 -5.40
CA SER A 62 -2.99 -2.43 -6.25
C SER A 62 -2.56 -1.09 -5.64
N LEU A 63 -2.40 -1.01 -4.32
CA LEU A 63 -1.82 0.16 -3.65
C LEU A 63 -0.30 0.22 -3.87
N TYR A 64 0.37 -0.93 -3.86
CA TYR A 64 1.81 -1.01 -4.07
C TYR A 64 2.21 -0.88 -5.55
N ASP A 65 1.38 -1.37 -6.46
CA ASP A 65 1.53 -1.23 -7.91
C ASP A 65 1.06 0.16 -8.37
N ILE A 66 1.99 1.11 -8.41
CA ILE A 66 1.69 2.52 -8.75
C ILE A 66 1.33 2.64 -10.22
N ASN A 67 2.06 1.91 -11.08
CA ASN A 67 1.94 2.03 -12.52
C ASN A 67 0.74 1.22 -13.08
N GLY A 68 0.29 0.21 -12.33
CA GLY A 68 -0.85 -0.66 -12.63
C GLY A 68 -0.58 -1.70 -13.71
N ASP A 69 0.67 -2.14 -13.88
CA ASP A 69 1.05 -3.19 -14.83
C ASP A 69 0.81 -4.60 -14.27
N GLY A 70 0.36 -4.71 -13.02
CA GLY A 70 0.12 -5.98 -12.32
C GLY A 70 1.38 -6.56 -11.71
N CYS A 71 2.46 -5.78 -11.60
CA CYS A 71 3.76 -6.18 -11.09
C CYS A 71 4.30 -5.09 -10.16
N ILE A 72 4.75 -5.47 -8.95
CA ILE A 72 5.39 -4.51 -8.04
C ILE A 72 6.89 -4.54 -8.28
N THR A 73 7.44 -3.43 -8.73
CA THR A 73 8.88 -3.24 -8.86
C THR A 73 9.50 -2.77 -7.54
N LYS A 74 10.82 -2.96 -7.41
CA LYS A 74 11.57 -2.50 -6.24
C LYS A 74 11.50 -0.98 -6.06
N GLU A 75 11.41 -0.24 -7.16
CA GLU A 75 11.27 1.21 -7.17
C GLU A 75 9.92 1.63 -6.57
N GLU A 76 8.82 1.00 -7.01
CA GLU A 76 7.49 1.28 -6.49
C GLU A 76 7.34 0.92 -5.01
N MET A 77 7.90 -0.22 -4.60
CA MET A 77 7.92 -0.59 -3.19
C MET A 77 8.67 0.46 -2.34
N LYS A 78 9.78 1.01 -2.85
CA LYS A 78 10.54 2.06 -2.16
C LYS A 78 9.71 3.36 -2.05
N GLU A 79 9.05 3.78 -3.13
CA GLU A 79 8.22 4.99 -3.17
C GLU A 79 7.09 4.90 -2.15
N ILE A 80 6.35 3.80 -2.12
CA ILE A 80 5.23 3.58 -1.18
C ILE A 80 5.74 3.56 0.27
N VAL A 81 6.82 2.84 0.55
CA VAL A 81 7.38 2.79 1.91
C VAL A 81 7.84 4.18 2.32
N THR A 82 8.53 4.92 1.45
CA THR A 82 8.97 6.30 1.76
C THR A 82 7.77 7.18 2.09
N ALA A 83 6.72 7.16 1.26
CA ALA A 83 5.51 7.94 1.47
C ALA A 83 4.79 7.59 2.79
N ILE A 84 4.81 6.33 3.22
CA ILE A 84 4.28 5.91 4.52
C ILE A 84 5.09 6.48 5.68
N TYR A 85 6.41 6.43 5.60
CA TYR A 85 7.30 7.02 6.60
C TYR A 85 7.09 8.54 6.70
N GLU A 86 6.85 9.20 5.55
CA GLU A 86 6.44 10.60 5.49
C GLU A 86 5.12 10.86 6.22
N LEU A 87 4.11 10.03 5.97
CA LEU A 87 2.80 10.15 6.62
C LEU A 87 2.86 9.95 8.13
N MET A 88 3.69 9.01 8.62
CA MET A 88 3.87 8.78 10.05
C MET A 88 4.55 9.94 10.78
N GLY A 89 4.95 11.01 10.07
CA GLY A 89 5.73 12.12 10.63
C GLY A 89 7.10 11.67 11.13
N LYS A 90 7.52 10.46 10.73
CA LYS A 90 8.85 9.90 10.95
C LYS A 90 9.67 10.09 9.69
N VAL A 91 9.67 11.30 9.14
CA VAL A 91 10.80 11.78 8.35
C VAL A 91 11.74 12.46 9.32
N PRO A 92 12.70 11.75 9.91
CA PRO A 92 13.85 12.45 10.43
C PRO A 92 14.65 12.93 9.20
N GLU A 93 14.97 14.21 9.17
CA GLU A 93 16.09 14.68 8.36
C GLU A 93 17.35 13.88 8.77
N GLY A 94 17.74 12.86 8.00
CA GLY A 94 18.93 12.06 8.34
C GLY A 94 19.16 10.81 7.48
N CYS A 95 20.40 10.61 7.01
CA CYS A 95 20.84 9.52 6.14
C CYS A 95 20.80 8.11 6.77
N GLU A 96 20.66 7.98 8.09
CA GLU A 96 20.82 6.69 8.79
C GLU A 96 19.57 5.80 8.69
N GLU A 97 18.36 6.38 8.65
CA GLU A 97 17.11 5.62 8.52
C GLU A 97 16.69 5.39 7.06
N GLU A 98 17.08 6.25 6.11
CA GLU A 98 16.86 6.01 4.67
C GLU A 98 17.57 4.73 4.20
N GLN A 99 18.79 4.51 4.69
CA GLN A 99 19.53 3.28 4.43
C GLN A 99 18.83 2.06 5.05
N ALA A 100 18.26 2.20 6.25
CA ALA A 100 17.49 1.14 6.90
C ALA A 100 16.19 0.81 6.13
N ILE A 101 15.51 1.82 5.58
CA ILE A 101 14.34 1.64 4.69
C ILE A 101 14.76 0.87 3.45
N LYS A 102 15.85 1.30 2.79
CA LYS A 102 16.37 0.64 1.59
C LYS A 102 16.73 -0.82 1.85
N GLU A 103 17.45 -1.10 2.94
CA GLU A 103 17.79 -2.47 3.34
C GLU A 103 16.55 -3.30 3.68
N LYS A 104 15.51 -2.68 4.24
CA LYS A 104 14.26 -3.37 4.59
C LYS A 104 13.43 -3.67 3.34
N VAL A 105 13.35 -2.73 2.40
CA VAL A 105 12.75 -2.93 1.07
C VAL A 105 13.49 -4.03 0.32
N GLU A 106 14.83 -4.00 0.30
CA GLU A 106 15.65 -5.06 -0.32
C GLU A 106 15.37 -6.44 0.26
N ARG A 107 15.40 -6.56 1.59
CA ARG A 107 15.12 -7.84 2.26
C ARG A 107 13.69 -8.33 2.07
N LEU A 108 12.72 -7.43 1.95
CA LEU A 108 11.32 -7.79 1.66
C LEU A 108 11.17 -8.21 0.21
N PHE A 109 11.80 -7.48 -0.71
CA PHE A 109 11.79 -7.73 -2.14
C PHE A 109 12.42 -9.07 -2.45
N GLU A 110 13.64 -9.35 -1.98
CA GLU A 110 14.34 -10.63 -2.18
C GLU A 110 13.58 -11.85 -1.61
N LYS A 111 12.70 -11.63 -0.62
CA LYS A 111 11.87 -12.72 -0.09
C LYS A 111 10.56 -12.91 -0.85
N MET A 112 10.00 -11.84 -1.41
CA MET A 112 8.77 -11.90 -2.21
C MET A 112 9.05 -12.30 -3.65
N ASP A 113 10.10 -11.75 -4.26
CA ASP A 113 10.59 -12.08 -5.59
C ASP A 113 11.30 -13.44 -5.59
N ARG A 114 10.51 -14.49 -5.76
CA ARG A 114 10.97 -15.88 -5.68
C ARG A 114 11.61 -16.36 -6.97
N ASN A 115 11.13 -15.83 -8.09
CA ASN A 115 11.64 -16.16 -9.42
C ASN A 115 12.88 -15.31 -9.78
N CYS A 116 13.21 -14.30 -8.97
CA CYS A 116 14.31 -13.36 -9.13
C CYS A 116 14.27 -12.62 -10.48
N ASP A 117 13.06 -12.35 -10.98
CA ASP A 117 12.85 -11.62 -12.22
C ASP A 117 12.85 -10.10 -12.03
N GLY A 118 12.91 -9.63 -10.77
CA GLY A 118 12.89 -8.22 -10.43
C GLY A 118 11.48 -7.61 -10.37
N MET A 119 10.43 -8.43 -10.39
CA MET A 119 9.02 -8.03 -10.37
C MET A 119 8.23 -8.95 -9.43
N ILE A 120 7.44 -8.38 -8.52
CA ILE A 120 6.57 -9.19 -7.65
C ILE A 120 5.18 -9.23 -8.27
N THR A 121 4.78 -10.40 -8.75
CA THR A 121 3.43 -10.62 -9.27
C THR A 121 2.42 -10.83 -8.15
N LEU A 122 1.12 -10.67 -8.45
CA LEU A 122 0.04 -10.89 -7.48
C LEU A 122 0.09 -12.31 -6.86
N ASP A 123 0.39 -13.32 -7.68
CA ASP A 123 0.48 -14.71 -7.23
C ASP A 123 1.64 -14.89 -6.23
N GLU A 124 2.81 -14.31 -6.53
CA GLU A 124 3.96 -14.32 -5.63
C GLU A 124 3.69 -13.55 -4.34
N PHE A 125 2.99 -12.42 -4.43
CA PHE A 125 2.60 -11.62 -3.27
C PHE A 125 1.67 -12.40 -2.33
N ILE A 126 0.62 -13.04 -2.87
CA ILE A 126 -0.32 -13.85 -2.10
C ILE A 126 0.36 -15.09 -1.53
N GLU A 127 1.17 -15.78 -2.34
CA GLU A 127 1.91 -16.96 -1.93
C GLU A 127 2.87 -16.62 -0.79
N CYS A 128 3.60 -15.51 -0.90
CA CYS A 128 4.57 -15.09 0.09
C CYS A 128 3.89 -14.62 1.39
N CYS A 129 2.78 -13.88 1.30
CA CYS A 129 1.96 -13.52 2.46
C CYS A 129 1.34 -14.73 3.16
N THR A 130 1.07 -15.81 2.43
CA THR A 130 0.50 -17.04 2.98
C THR A 130 1.55 -17.93 3.63
N LYS A 131 2.75 -18.01 3.04
CA LYS A 131 3.86 -18.85 3.54
C LYS A 131 4.67 -18.21 4.65
N ASP A 132 4.83 -16.88 4.64
CA ASP A 132 5.75 -16.16 5.53
C ASP A 132 5.00 -15.14 6.41
N GLU A 133 4.72 -15.53 7.67
CA GLU A 133 4.02 -14.65 8.62
C GLU A 133 4.78 -13.34 8.90
N SER A 134 6.11 -13.37 8.79
CA SER A 134 6.98 -12.20 9.02
C SER A 134 6.74 -11.10 8.00
N ILE A 135 6.56 -11.49 6.73
CA ILE A 135 6.29 -10.59 5.62
C ILE A 135 4.86 -10.11 5.69
N ARG A 136 3.92 -11.03 5.92
CA ARG A 136 2.52 -10.68 6.14
C ARG A 136 2.34 -9.64 7.24
N ARG A 137 3.02 -9.79 8.37
CA ARG A 137 2.99 -8.78 9.45
C ARG A 137 3.64 -7.47 9.04
N SER A 138 4.76 -7.52 8.32
CA SER A 138 5.45 -6.31 7.86
C SER A 138 4.56 -5.50 6.90
N ILE A 139 3.88 -6.17 5.97
CA ILE A 139 2.94 -5.55 5.03
C ILE A 139 1.66 -5.10 5.73
N ALA A 140 1.11 -5.93 6.62
CA ALA A 140 -0.09 -5.58 7.38
C ALA A 140 0.13 -4.40 8.33
N VAL A 141 1.36 -4.17 8.82
CA VAL A 141 1.68 -2.96 9.61
C VAL A 141 1.50 -1.70 8.77
N PHE A 142 1.76 -1.75 7.47
CA PHE A 142 1.51 -0.64 6.55
C PHE A 142 0.00 -0.46 6.26
N ASP A 143 -0.76 -1.55 6.21
CA ASP A 143 -2.23 -1.54 6.13
C ASP A 143 -2.90 -0.99 7.42
N THR A 144 -2.31 -1.25 8.60
CA THR A 144 -2.85 -0.84 9.91
C THR A 144 -2.73 0.67 10.17
N ILE A 145 -2.10 1.42 9.25
CA ILE A 145 -2.05 2.89 9.30
C ILE A 145 -3.42 3.51 8.98
N PHE A 146 -4.35 2.70 8.47
CA PHE A 146 -5.75 3.03 8.22
C PHE A 146 -6.73 2.49 9.28
#